data_AF-A0A6V7LD25-F1
#
_entry.id   AF-A0A6V7LD25-F1
#
_cell.length_a   1.000
_cell.length_b   1.000
_cell.length_c   1.000
_cell.angle_alpha   90.00
_cell.angle_beta   90.00
_cell.angle_gamma   90.00
#
_symmetry.space_group_name_H-M   'P 1'
#
loop_
_entity.id
_entity.type
_entity.pdbx_description
1 polymer ?
#
loop_
_entity_poly.entity_id
_entity_poly.type
_entity_poly.pdbx_seq_one_letter_code
_entity_poly.pdbx_strand_id
1 'polypeptide(L)'
;VYDNYGFPFDFMERTKRRAQLKEKYCFDCDCIACTENWPLYDELELTRPDLDDESQQNLSEMIDNLTNLRIVPDQSVHITKLKDTIAELNAMIILLDEKGVKMPCPGLIKVITTRNQLLLRLANRSQSLNYM
;
A
#
# COMPACT_ATOMS: atom_id res chain seq x y z
N VAL A 1 -10.77 -19.03 -7.80
CA VAL A 1 -10.11 -18.24 -6.74
C VAL A 1 -9.61 -16.97 -7.40
N TYR A 2 -9.98 -15.80 -6.88
CA TYR A 2 -9.49 -14.49 -7.35
C TYR A 2 -8.44 -13.98 -6.37
N ASP A 3 -7.46 -13.23 -6.88
CA ASP A 3 -6.39 -12.65 -6.06
C ASP A 3 -6.15 -11.19 -6.46
N ASN A 4 -5.49 -10.43 -5.58
CA ASN A 4 -5.09 -9.05 -5.83
C ASN A 4 -3.85 -9.02 -6.73
N TYR A 5 -3.90 -8.26 -7.83
CA TYR A 5 -2.79 -8.09 -8.79
C TYR A 5 -1.57 -7.31 -8.24
N GLY A 6 -1.54 -7.01 -6.93
CA GLY A 6 -0.42 -6.38 -6.23
C GLY A 6 -0.34 -4.87 -6.42
N PHE A 7 -1.39 -4.23 -6.94
CA PHE A 7 -1.44 -2.78 -7.14
C PHE A 7 -2.52 -2.15 -6.23
N PRO A 8 -2.27 -0.97 -5.62
CA PRO A 8 -3.24 -0.22 -4.80
C PRO A 8 -4.35 0.38 -5.66
N PHE A 9 -5.18 -0.47 -6.26
CA PHE A 9 -6.28 -0.01 -7.09
C PHE A 9 -7.32 0.79 -6.29
N ASP A 10 -7.36 0.62 -4.98
CA ASP A 10 -8.27 1.32 -4.08
C ASP A 10 -7.92 2.82 -3.87
N PHE A 11 -6.73 3.25 -4.30
CA PHE A 11 -6.33 4.68 -4.38
C PHE A 11 -6.31 5.20 -5.83
N MET A 12 -6.84 4.40 -6.76
CA MET A 12 -6.81 4.71 -8.18
C MET A 12 -8.23 4.86 -8.69
N GLU A 13 -8.50 6.01 -9.32
CA GLU A 13 -9.73 6.27 -10.04
C GLU A 13 -10.09 5.11 -10.97
N ARG A 14 -11.39 4.80 -11.03
CA ARG A 14 -11.94 3.71 -11.83
C ARG A 14 -11.45 3.71 -13.28
N THR A 15 -11.41 4.87 -13.93
CA THR A 15 -10.98 5.03 -15.34
C THR A 15 -9.52 4.60 -15.51
N LYS A 16 -8.63 5.11 -14.65
CA LYS A 16 -7.21 4.78 -14.64
C LYS A 16 -6.96 3.31 -14.30
N ARG A 17 -7.72 2.76 -13.34
CA ARG A 17 -7.69 1.34 -12.95
C ARG A 17 -8.04 0.44 -14.13
N ARG A 18 -9.15 0.70 -14.82
CA ARG A 18 -9.59 -0.08 -15.99
C ARG A 18 -8.58 0.01 -17.13
N ALA A 19 -8.07 1.21 -17.41
CA ALA A 19 -7.04 1.42 -18.44
C ALA A 19 -5.78 0.59 -18.15
N GLN A 20 -5.26 0.65 -16.92
CA GLN A 20 -4.05 -0.08 -16.55
C GLN A 20 -4.24 -1.60 -16.52
N LEU A 21 -5.40 -2.09 -16.07
CA LEU A 21 -5.72 -3.52 -16.12
C LEU A 21 -5.82 -4.02 -17.56
N LYS A 22 -6.45 -3.25 -18.45
CA LYS A 22 -6.55 -3.58 -19.87
C LYS A 22 -5.18 -3.59 -20.55
N GLU A 23 -4.35 -2.59 -20.28
CA GLU A 23 -3.00 -2.50 -20.83
C GLU A 23 -2.12 -3.67 -20.37
N LYS A 24 -2.14 -4.00 -19.07
CA LYS A 24 -1.21 -4.96 -18.48
C LYS A 24 -1.67 -6.42 -18.62
N TYR A 25 -2.97 -6.66 -18.61
CA TYR A 25 -3.55 -8.01 -18.53
C TYR A 25 -4.57 -8.29 -19.64
N CYS A 26 -4.78 -7.37 -20.57
CA CYS A 26 -5.62 -7.56 -21.78
C CYS A 26 -7.07 -7.98 -21.50
N PHE A 27 -7.68 -7.50 -20.40
CA PHE A 27 -9.09 -7.73 -20.11
C PHE A 27 -9.80 -6.46 -19.61
N ASP A 28 -11.12 -6.42 -19.78
CA ASP A 28 -11.98 -5.39 -19.21
C ASP A 28 -12.51 -5.86 -17.84
N CYS A 29 -12.27 -5.06 -16.80
CA CYS A 29 -12.62 -5.43 -15.42
C CYS A 29 -14.09 -5.10 -15.09
N ASP A 30 -14.87 -6.14 -14.80
CA ASP A 30 -16.30 -6.04 -14.48
C ASP A 30 -16.62 -6.47 -13.04
N CYS A 31 -15.65 -6.36 -12.11
CA CYS A 31 -15.92 -6.59 -10.69
C CYS A 31 -16.91 -5.54 -10.13
N ILE A 32 -17.58 -5.87 -9.01
CA ILE A 32 -18.58 -5.00 -8.37
C ILE A 32 -18.03 -3.58 -8.15
N ALA A 33 -16.80 -3.44 -7.65
CA ALA A 33 -16.19 -2.13 -7.43
C ALA A 33 -16.02 -1.30 -8.74
N CYS A 34 -15.69 -1.95 -9.85
CA CYS A 34 -15.57 -1.30 -11.17
C CYS A 34 -16.91 -1.03 -11.84
N THR A 35 -17.94 -1.81 -11.51
CA THR A 35 -19.30 -1.67 -12.04
C THR A 35 -20.06 -0.57 -11.30
N GLU A 36 -19.94 -0.53 -9.97
CA GLU A 36 -20.64 0.41 -9.09
C GLU A 36 -19.85 1.69 -8.81
N ASN A 37 -18.61 1.82 -9.32
CA ASN A 37 -17.74 2.96 -9.06
C ASN A 37 -17.56 3.22 -7.55
N TRP A 38 -17.10 2.18 -6.84
CA TRP A 38 -16.84 2.30 -5.40
C TRP A 38 -15.87 3.45 -5.11
N PRO A 39 -16.07 4.17 -3.99
CA PRO A 39 -15.25 5.30 -3.60
C PRO A 39 -13.80 4.89 -3.40
N LEU A 40 -12.90 5.87 -3.56
CA LEU A 40 -11.50 5.74 -3.19
C LEU A 40 -11.37 5.79 -1.67
N TYR A 41 -10.27 5.25 -1.14
CA TYR A 41 -10.03 5.30 0.31
C TYR A 41 -10.01 6.72 0.88
N ASP A 42 -9.53 7.69 0.12
CA ASP A 42 -9.47 9.10 0.56
C ASP A 42 -10.86 9.78 0.53
N GLU A 43 -11.83 9.18 -0.16
CA GLU A 43 -13.23 9.64 -0.23
C GLU A 43 -14.11 9.00 0.85
N LEU A 44 -13.61 7.96 1.51
CA LEU A 44 -14.28 7.38 2.65
C LEU A 44 -14.09 8.32 3.84
N GLU A 45 -15.19 8.76 4.45
CA GLU A 45 -15.18 9.40 5.77
C GLU A 45 -14.80 8.34 6.81
N LEU A 46 -13.51 8.03 6.86
CA LEU A 46 -12.97 7.08 7.80
C LEU A 46 -12.96 7.82 9.12
N THR A 47 -13.84 7.38 10.01
CA THR A 47 -13.87 7.81 11.41
C THR A 47 -12.43 7.91 11.87
N ARG A 48 -11.99 9.14 12.18
CA ARG A 48 -10.71 9.34 12.85
C ARG A 48 -10.72 8.35 14.01
N PRO A 49 -9.78 7.40 14.08
CA PRO A 49 -9.69 6.59 15.28
C PRO A 49 -9.62 7.59 16.44
N ASP A 50 -10.38 7.33 17.49
CA ASP A 50 -10.45 8.18 18.68
C ASP A 50 -9.09 8.07 19.39
N LEU A 51 -8.12 8.74 18.79
CA LEU A 51 -6.72 8.78 19.17
C LEU A 51 -6.53 10.06 19.98
N ASP A 52 -5.79 9.96 21.07
CA ASP A 52 -5.28 11.14 21.74
C ASP A 52 -4.41 11.99 20.79
N ASP A 53 -4.30 13.29 21.10
CA ASP A 53 -3.57 14.27 20.29
C ASP A 53 -2.11 13.84 20.03
N GLU A 54 -1.48 13.18 21.00
CA GLU A 54 -0.11 12.65 20.88
C GLU A 54 -0.02 11.54 19.82
N SER A 55 -0.96 10.59 19.86
CA SER A 55 -1.04 9.50 18.89
C SER A 55 -1.37 10.02 17.48
N GLN A 56 -2.19 11.06 17.37
CA GLN A 56 -2.49 11.69 16.08
C GLN A 56 -1.30 12.45 15.50
N GLN A 57 -0.52 13.13 16.34
CA GLN A 57 0.71 13.81 15.94
C GLN A 57 1.78 12.82 15.48
N ASN A 58 1.99 11.73 16.25
CA ASN A 58 2.90 10.66 15.90
C ASN A 58 2.53 10.00 14.57
N LEU A 59 1.23 9.75 14.34
CA LEU A 59 0.73 9.19 13.09
C LEU A 59 1.01 10.13 11.90
N SER A 60 0.78 11.44 12.07
CA SER A 60 1.03 12.43 11.02
C SER A 60 2.51 12.51 10.66
N GLU A 61 3.39 12.63 11.65
CA GLU A 61 4.84 12.72 11.44
C GLU A 61 5.39 11.44 10.79
N MET A 62 4.87 10.28 11.18
CA MET A 62 5.21 9.00 10.56
C MET A 62 4.70 8.87 9.12
N ILE A 63 3.47 9.28 8.83
CA ILE A 63 2.93 9.30 7.46
C ILE A 63 3.75 10.23 6.56
N ASP A 64 4.16 11.39 7.07
CA ASP A 64 4.99 12.35 6.33
C ASP A 64 6.37 11.74 6.02
N ASN A 65 6.98 11.06 6.99
CA ASN A 65 8.24 10.34 6.77
C ASN A 65 8.11 9.24 5.69
N LEU A 66 6.98 8.52 5.66
CA LEU A 66 6.72 7.50 4.64
C LEU A 66 6.38 8.10 3.28
N THR A 67 5.69 9.23 3.22
CA THR A 67 5.37 9.92 1.96
C THR A 67 6.64 10.44 1.28
N ASN A 68 7.66 10.77 2.07
CA ASN A 68 8.99 11.17 1.62
C ASN A 68 9.87 9.99 1.14
N LEU A 69 9.49 8.74 1.44
CA LEU A 69 10.02 7.57 0.75
C LEU A 69 9.39 7.51 -0.66
N ARG A 70 9.76 8.46 -1.52
CA ARG A 70 9.52 8.34 -2.96
C ARG A 70 10.02 6.97 -3.37
N ILE A 71 9.11 6.12 -3.80
CA ILE A 71 9.41 4.88 -4.51
C ILE A 71 10.04 5.31 -5.83
N VAL A 72 11.34 5.64 -5.80
CA VAL A 72 12.09 5.92 -7.01
C VAL A 72 12.09 4.60 -7.80
N PRO A 73 11.73 4.62 -9.09
CA PRO A 73 11.82 3.44 -9.96
C PRO A 73 13.26 2.98 -10.21
N ASP A 74 14.25 3.57 -9.53
CA ASP A 74 15.65 3.33 -9.80
C ASP A 74 16.09 1.94 -9.28
N GLN A 75 16.80 1.24 -10.16
CA GLN A 75 17.13 -0.17 -10.05
C GLN A 75 18.19 -0.46 -8.97
N SER A 76 18.76 0.59 -8.36
CA SER A 76 19.91 0.54 -7.45
C SER A 76 19.58 0.39 -5.95
N VAL A 77 18.31 0.28 -5.54
CA VAL A 77 17.98 0.07 -4.12
C VAL A 77 18.57 -1.25 -3.65
N HIS A 78 19.63 -1.16 -2.82
CA HIS A 78 20.26 -2.30 -2.16
C HIS A 78 19.21 -3.14 -1.43
N ILE A 79 19.24 -4.46 -1.63
CA ILE A 79 18.32 -5.43 -1.01
C ILE A 79 18.23 -5.24 0.51
N THR A 80 19.33 -4.88 1.16
CA THR A 80 19.37 -4.54 2.59
C THR A 80 18.43 -3.40 2.94
N LYS A 81 18.49 -2.29 2.20
CA LYS A 81 17.62 -1.13 2.40
C LYS A 81 16.13 -1.48 2.22
N LEU A 82 15.81 -2.36 1.26
CA LEU A 82 14.44 -2.86 1.10
C LEU A 82 13.98 -3.66 2.33
N LYS A 83 14.83 -4.55 2.85
CA LYS A 83 14.52 -5.34 4.04
C LYS A 83 14.34 -4.47 5.28
N ASP A 84 15.20 -3.47 5.46
CA ASP A 84 15.13 -2.54 6.59
C ASP A 84 13.83 -1.73 6.55
N THR A 85 13.47 -1.16 5.39
CA THR A 85 12.19 -0.45 5.23
C THR A 85 10.98 -1.37 5.44
N ILE A 86 11.03 -2.64 5.02
CA ILE A 86 9.96 -3.60 5.31
C ILE A 86 9.83 -3.87 6.82
N ALA A 87 10.96 -3.95 7.54
CA ALA A 87 10.96 -4.13 8.99
C ALA A 87 10.35 -2.92 9.71
N GLU A 88 10.70 -1.70 9.29
CA GLU A 88 10.09 -0.46 9.80
C GLU A 88 8.57 -0.43 9.57
N LEU A 89 8.11 -0.79 8.38
CA LEU A 89 6.68 -0.87 8.06
C LEU A 89 5.95 -1.93 8.90
N ASN A 90 6.59 -3.07 9.19
CA ASN A 90 6.01 -4.08 10.07
C ASN A 90 5.89 -3.60 11.52
N ALA A 91 6.93 -2.94 12.04
CA ALA A 91 6.88 -2.34 13.37
C ALA A 91 5.74 -1.32 13.48
N MET A 92 5.51 -0.54 12.42
CA MET A 92 4.40 0.42 12.36
C MET A 92 3.03 -0.28 12.39
N ILE A 93 2.85 -1.37 11.65
CA ILE A 93 1.58 -2.12 11.66
C ILE A 93 1.30 -2.67 13.07
N ILE A 94 2.31 -3.21 13.75
CA ILE A 94 2.18 -3.71 15.12
C ILE A 94 1.78 -2.58 16.07
N LEU A 95 2.47 -1.43 16.00
CA LEU A 95 2.15 -0.28 16.84
C LEU A 95 0.70 0.21 16.64
N LEU A 96 0.23 0.26 15.40
CA LEU A 96 -1.13 0.70 15.09
C LEU A 96 -2.18 -0.31 15.58
N ASP A 97 -1.89 -1.60 15.52
CA ASP A 97 -2.74 -2.66 16.07
C ASP A 97 -2.81 -2.58 17.61
N GLU A 98 -1.67 -2.42 18.28
CA GLU A 98 -1.61 -2.22 19.74
C GLU A 98 -2.38 -0.99 20.21
N LYS A 99 -2.40 0.07 19.38
CA LYS A 99 -3.17 1.29 19.63
C LYS A 99 -4.65 1.18 19.26
N GLY A 100 -5.11 0.00 18.82
CA GLY A 100 -6.51 -0.26 18.54
C GLY A 100 -7.04 0.44 17.29
N VAL A 101 -6.16 0.82 16.34
CA VAL A 101 -6.56 1.42 15.07
C VAL A 101 -7.37 0.39 14.27
N LYS A 102 -8.67 0.64 14.14
CA LYS A 102 -9.57 -0.22 13.37
C LYS A 102 -9.52 0.10 11.89
N MET A 103 -9.69 -0.94 11.07
CA MET A 103 -9.92 -0.79 9.64
C MET A 103 -11.35 -0.28 9.37
N PRO A 104 -11.57 0.52 8.32
CA PRO A 104 -10.58 1.01 7.37
C PRO A 104 -9.88 2.29 7.90
N CYS A 105 -8.56 2.36 7.79
CA CYS A 105 -7.78 3.57 8.13
C CYS A 105 -6.83 3.89 6.97
N PRO A 106 -6.87 5.08 6.33
CA PRO A 106 -6.04 5.38 5.17
C PRO A 106 -4.55 5.22 5.44
N GLY A 107 -4.11 5.70 6.61
CA GLY A 107 -2.73 5.59 7.05
C GLY A 107 -2.29 4.13 7.14
N LEU A 108 -3.05 3.31 7.87
CA LEU A 108 -2.75 1.88 8.00
C LEU A 108 -2.78 1.15 6.65
N ILE A 109 -3.76 1.46 5.80
CA ILE A 109 -3.88 0.86 4.47
C ILE A 109 -2.70 1.26 3.57
N LYS A 110 -2.26 2.52 3.64
CA LYS A 110 -1.09 3.00 2.91
C LYS A 110 0.18 2.27 3.35
N VAL A 111 0.37 2.09 4.65
CA VAL A 111 1.51 1.36 5.24
C VAL A 111 1.50 -0.09 4.77
N ILE A 112 0.37 -0.79 4.93
CA ILE A 112 0.20 -2.19 4.50
C ILE A 112 0.47 -2.34 3.00
N THR A 113 -0.07 -1.45 2.18
CA THR A 113 0.08 -1.56 0.72
C THR A 113 1.50 -1.28 0.29
N THR A 114 2.15 -0.28 0.88
CA THR A 114 3.57 0.03 0.64
C THR A 114 4.45 -1.17 1.00
N ARG A 115 4.22 -1.79 2.17
CA ARG A 115 4.94 -3.00 2.59
C ARG A 115 4.76 -4.13 1.57
N ASN A 116 3.52 -4.39 1.14
CA ASN A 116 3.24 -5.46 0.18
C ASN A 116 3.93 -5.22 -1.17
N GLN A 117 3.99 -3.97 -1.64
CA GLN A 117 4.73 -3.62 -2.86
C GLN A 117 6.25 -3.86 -2.72
N LEU A 118 6.83 -3.51 -1.57
CA LEU A 118 8.25 -3.75 -1.32
C LEU A 118 8.57 -5.24 -1.21
N LEU A 119 7.69 -6.03 -0.57
CA LEU A 119 7.80 -7.48 -0.51
C LEU A 119 7.76 -8.12 -1.90
N LEU A 120 6.85 -7.69 -2.78
CA LEU A 120 6.81 -8.16 -4.17
C LEU A 120 8.10 -7.85 -4.93
N ARG A 121 8.67 -6.66 -4.74
CA ARG A 121 9.96 -6.29 -5.34
C ARG A 121 11.11 -7.14 -4.82
N LEU A 122 11.13 -7.43 -3.51
CA LEU A 122 12.13 -8.28 -2.89
C LEU A 122 12.03 -9.71 -3.43
N ALA A 123 10.82 -10.28 -3.47
CA ALA A 123 10.57 -11.62 -3.99
C ALA A 123 10.99 -11.76 -5.45
N ASN A 124 10.63 -10.79 -6.31
CA ASN A 124 11.04 -10.78 -7.72
C ASN A 124 12.57 -10.74 -7.87
N ARG A 125 13.27 -9.93 -7.06
CA ARG A 125 14.75 -9.86 -7.08
C ARG A 125 15.41 -11.15 -6.59
N SER A 126 14.85 -11.79 -5.56
CA SER A 126 15.34 -13.08 -5.06
C SER A 126 15.19 -14.19 -6.10
N GLN A 127 14.11 -14.18 -6.89
CA GLN A 127 13.95 -15.13 -8.00
C GLN A 127 14.96 -14.88 -9.12
N SER A 128 15.22 -13.62 -9.50
CA SER A 128 16.21 -13.29 -10.54
C SER A 128 17.66 -13.69 -10.19
N LEU A 129 18.00 -13.73 -8.90
CA LEU A 129 19.33 -14.15 -8.43
C LEU A 129 19.51 -15.67 -8.38
N ASN A 130 18.43 -16.46 -8.37
CA ASN A 130 18.49 -17.92 -8.35
C ASN A 130 18.60 -18.56 -9.75
N TYR A 131 18.68 -17.74 -10.81
CA TYR A 131 18.84 -18.17 -12.20
C TYR A 131 20.17 -17.72 -12.83
N MET A 132 21.13 -17.22 -12.03
CA MET A 132 22.53 -16.99 -12.43
C MET A 132 23.45 -17.94 -11.67
#